data_AF-A0A7K3GL60-F1
#
_entry.id   AF-A0A7K3GL60-F1
#
_cell.length_a   1.000
_cell.length_b   1.000
_cell.length_c   1.000
_cell.angle_alpha   90.00
_cell.angle_beta   90.00
_cell.angle_gamma   90.00
#
_symmetry.space_group_name_H-M   'P 1'
#
loop_
_entity.id
_entity.type
_entity.pdbx_description
1 polymer ?
#
loop_
_entity_poly.entity_id
_entity_poly.type
_entity_poly.pdbx_seq_one_letter_code
_entity_poly.pdbx_strand_id
1 'polypeptide(L)'
;MTAVDETIEVAVPVRAAYDQWTQFKSFPRFTATVLRVEQVRPALIQWVVGRGPVRREFATEIVEQVPDSHLVWRGLGRRPRHRGEVRFRAAGDGRTAITVRLWIEPRGPLGLLAAVPGAARRVVRRELANFGTFIEGHGQAGGGWRGTIRGGQVRPQEPEPPRSRVAGWPVG
;
A
#
# COMPACT_ATOMS: atom_id res chain seq x y z
N MET A 1 16.20 1.40 -16.83
CA MET A 1 15.31 0.89 -15.75
C MET A 1 15.74 1.60 -14.48
N THR A 2 14.82 2.29 -13.79
CA THR A 2 15.13 3.00 -12.54
C THR A 2 14.62 2.17 -11.38
N ALA A 3 15.52 1.81 -10.46
CA ALA A 3 15.18 1.18 -9.20
C ALA A 3 15.28 2.22 -8.07
N VAL A 4 14.27 2.28 -7.23
CA VAL A 4 14.26 3.06 -5.99
C VAL A 4 14.15 2.08 -4.84
N ASP A 5 14.99 2.23 -3.83
CA ASP A 5 14.95 1.50 -2.57
C ASP A 5 15.06 2.54 -1.45
N GLU A 6 14.01 2.67 -0.65
CA GLU A 6 13.91 3.64 0.44
C GLU A 6 13.32 2.97 1.68
N THR A 7 13.86 3.32 2.84
CA THR A 7 13.41 2.80 4.14
C THR A 7 13.20 3.94 5.12
N ILE A 8 12.15 3.84 5.91
CA ILE A 8 11.90 4.67 7.09
C ILE A 8 11.65 3.78 8.30
N GLU A 9 11.83 4.32 9.49
CA GLU A 9 11.33 3.73 10.73
C GLU A 9 10.18 4.58 11.28
N VAL A 10 9.16 3.93 11.82
CA VAL A 10 8.00 4.58 12.43
C VAL A 10 7.76 4.04 13.83
N ALA A 11 7.33 4.90 14.74
CA ALA A 11 7.06 4.61 16.16
C ALA A 11 5.70 3.94 16.40
N VAL A 12 5.33 2.98 15.54
CA VAL A 12 4.09 2.19 15.68
C VAL A 12 4.36 0.71 15.41
N PRO A 13 3.59 -0.21 16.04
CA PRO A 13 3.74 -1.64 15.81
C PRO A 13 3.48 -2.01 14.35
N VAL A 14 4.11 -3.10 13.89
CA VAL A 14 4.02 -3.59 12.49
C VAL A 14 2.57 -3.72 12.04
N ARG A 15 1.72 -4.19 12.96
CA ARG A 15 0.30 -4.37 12.74
C ARG A 15 -0.43 -3.07 12.38
N ALA A 16 -0.09 -1.97 13.05
CA ALA A 16 -0.66 -0.65 12.81
C ALA A 16 -0.12 -0.05 11.51
N ALA A 17 1.18 -0.17 11.27
CA ALA A 17 1.82 0.26 10.02
C ALA A 17 1.19 -0.40 8.80
N TYR A 18 1.00 -1.72 8.85
CA TYR A 18 0.39 -2.49 7.78
C TYR A 18 -1.07 -2.11 7.54
N ASP A 19 -1.89 -2.03 8.60
CA ASP A 19 -3.30 -1.67 8.47
C ASP A 19 -3.47 -0.29 7.83
N GLN A 20 -2.70 0.69 8.31
CA GLN A 20 -2.78 2.03 7.76
C GLN A 20 -2.29 2.08 6.30
N TRP A 21 -1.24 1.34 5.95
CA TRP A 21 -0.74 1.29 4.58
C TRP A 21 -1.77 0.68 3.61
N THR A 22 -2.51 -0.34 4.04
CA THR A 22 -3.51 -1.01 3.20
C THR A 22 -4.85 -0.26 3.11
N GLN A 23 -5.04 0.81 3.89
CA GLN A 23 -6.13 1.76 3.71
C GLN A 23 -5.85 2.74 2.56
N PHE A 24 -5.74 2.25 1.32
CA PHE A 24 -5.29 3.03 0.17
C PHE A 24 -6.03 4.38 -0.04
N LYS A 25 -7.32 4.45 0.32
CA LYS A 25 -8.12 5.68 0.25
C LYS A 25 -7.62 6.81 1.16
N SER A 26 -6.78 6.52 2.15
CA SER A 26 -6.19 7.53 3.04
C SER A 26 -4.95 8.22 2.44
N PHE A 27 -4.37 7.69 1.36
CA PHE A 27 -3.15 8.24 0.76
C PHE A 27 -3.21 9.75 0.51
N PRO A 28 -4.27 10.31 -0.10
CA PRO A 28 -4.37 11.75 -0.33
C PRO A 28 -4.29 12.62 0.95
N ARG A 29 -4.45 12.04 2.14
CA ARG A 29 -4.35 12.76 3.42
C ARG A 29 -2.91 13.06 3.83
N PHE A 30 -1.94 12.27 3.35
CA PHE A 30 -0.53 12.45 3.69
C PHE A 30 0.38 12.68 2.47
N THR A 31 -0.08 12.39 1.26
CA THR A 31 0.70 12.66 0.03
C THR A 31 0.04 13.71 -0.85
N ALA A 32 0.80 14.74 -1.21
CA ALA A 32 0.36 15.75 -2.18
C ALA A 32 0.38 15.23 -3.63
N THR A 33 1.11 14.13 -3.87
CA THR A 33 1.31 13.51 -5.19
C THR A 33 0.12 12.63 -5.57
N VAL A 34 -0.52 11.95 -4.61
CA VAL A 34 -1.72 11.15 -4.88
C VAL A 34 -2.97 11.99 -4.63
N LEU A 35 -3.79 12.18 -5.65
CA LEU A 35 -5.02 12.96 -5.56
C LEU A 35 -6.21 12.10 -5.17
N ARG A 36 -6.29 10.87 -5.69
CA ARG A 36 -7.40 9.96 -5.44
C ARG A 36 -6.93 8.52 -5.58
N VAL A 37 -7.48 7.66 -4.73
CA VAL A 37 -7.31 6.22 -4.82
C VAL A 37 -8.67 5.55 -4.72
N GLU A 38 -8.93 4.61 -5.62
CA GLU A 38 -10.16 3.84 -5.66
C GLU A 38 -9.84 2.35 -5.74
N GLN A 39 -10.33 1.57 -4.78
CA GLN A 39 -10.20 0.12 -4.80
C GLN A 39 -11.40 -0.46 -5.53
N VAL A 40 -11.20 -0.83 -6.80
CA VAL A 40 -12.25 -1.33 -7.71
C VAL A 40 -12.60 -2.79 -7.37
N ARG A 41 -11.59 -3.57 -6.98
CA ARG A 41 -11.70 -4.96 -6.49
C ARG A 41 -10.62 -5.18 -5.42
N PRO A 42 -10.66 -6.26 -4.62
CA PRO A 42 -9.67 -6.48 -3.57
C PRO A 42 -8.21 -6.30 -4.02
N ALA A 43 -7.86 -6.84 -5.19
CA ALA A 43 -6.51 -6.73 -5.76
C ALA A 43 -6.35 -5.61 -6.81
N LEU A 44 -7.41 -4.87 -7.19
CA LEU A 44 -7.36 -3.89 -8.28
C LEU A 44 -7.59 -2.48 -7.75
N ILE A 45 -6.59 -1.62 -7.91
CA ILE A 45 -6.59 -0.24 -7.41
C ILE A 45 -6.40 0.71 -8.58
N GLN A 46 -7.24 1.73 -8.66
CA GLN A 46 -7.09 2.87 -9.56
C GLN A 46 -6.50 4.06 -8.80
N TRP A 47 -5.50 4.67 -9.40
CA TRP A 47 -4.75 5.80 -8.84
C TRP A 47 -4.90 7.01 -9.74
N VAL A 48 -5.10 8.17 -9.13
CA VAL A 48 -4.95 9.48 -9.77
C VAL A 48 -3.80 10.20 -9.07
N VAL A 49 -2.76 10.53 -9.82
CA VAL A 49 -1.54 11.18 -9.28
C VAL A 49 -1.17 12.42 -10.08
N GLY A 50 -0.35 13.29 -9.48
CA GLY A 50 0.10 14.55 -10.07
C GLY A 50 -0.98 15.61 -10.11
N ARG A 51 -0.63 16.85 -10.47
CA ARG A 51 -1.57 17.98 -10.61
C ARG A 51 -1.37 18.67 -11.96
N GLY A 52 -2.39 19.38 -12.43
CA GLY A 52 -2.33 20.15 -13.68
C GLY A 52 -1.90 19.28 -14.89
N PRO A 53 -0.98 19.76 -15.75
CA PRO A 53 -0.61 19.08 -16.99
C PRO A 53 0.11 17.73 -16.79
N VAL A 54 0.55 17.44 -15.56
CA VAL A 54 1.21 16.17 -15.21
C VAL A 54 0.31 15.21 -14.46
N ARG A 55 -1.01 15.50 -14.36
CA ARG A 55 -2.00 14.55 -13.85
C ARG A 55 -1.98 13.27 -14.68
N ARG A 56 -2.01 12.12 -14.01
CA ARG A 56 -2.04 10.79 -14.61
C ARG A 56 -2.98 9.88 -13.85
N GLU A 57 -3.60 8.97 -14.59
CA GLU A 57 -4.47 7.93 -14.05
C GLU A 57 -3.94 6.58 -14.49
N PHE A 58 -3.85 5.64 -13.55
CA PHE A 58 -3.39 4.28 -13.85
C PHE A 58 -3.97 3.28 -12.87
N ALA A 59 -4.04 2.03 -13.31
CA ALA A 59 -4.44 0.91 -12.46
C ALA A 59 -3.22 0.08 -12.04
N THR A 60 -3.25 -0.41 -10.80
CA THR A 60 -2.32 -1.40 -10.27
C THR A 60 -3.06 -2.64 -9.81
N GLU A 61 -2.41 -3.78 -9.96
CA GLU A 61 -2.84 -5.04 -9.41
C GLU A 61 -1.91 -5.45 -8.26
N ILE A 62 -2.49 -5.77 -7.10
CA ILE A 62 -1.78 -6.41 -5.99
C ILE A 62 -1.54 -7.88 -6.38
N VAL A 63 -0.28 -8.26 -6.57
CA VAL A 63 0.08 -9.62 -6.96
C VAL A 63 0.29 -10.53 -5.75
N GLU A 64 0.78 -9.95 -4.66
CA GLU A 64 0.98 -10.64 -3.39
C GLU A 64 0.69 -9.69 -2.23
N GLN A 65 0.00 -10.19 -1.21
CA GLN A 65 -0.26 -9.46 0.01
C GLN A 65 -0.26 -10.44 1.16
N VAL A 66 0.66 -10.24 2.10
CA VAL A 66 0.75 -11.02 3.34
C VAL A 66 0.66 -10.04 4.52
N PRO A 67 -0.39 -10.15 5.36
CA PRO A 67 -0.55 -9.31 6.55
C PRO A 67 0.72 -9.19 7.38
N ASP A 68 1.01 -7.97 7.84
CA ASP A 68 2.13 -7.63 8.72
C ASP A 68 3.53 -7.97 8.14
N SER A 69 3.62 -8.31 6.85
CA SER A 69 4.87 -8.70 6.20
C SER A 69 5.15 -7.84 4.97
N HIS A 70 4.34 -7.96 3.92
CA HIS A 70 4.62 -7.28 2.66
C HIS A 70 3.42 -7.20 1.73
N LEU A 71 3.53 -6.30 0.75
CA LEU A 71 2.59 -6.15 -0.35
C LEU A 71 3.37 -5.86 -1.63
N VAL A 72 3.12 -6.65 -2.67
CA VAL A 72 3.72 -6.52 -4.00
C VAL A 72 2.64 -6.13 -5.00
N TRP A 73 2.95 -5.19 -5.89
CA TRP A 73 2.04 -4.76 -6.93
C TRP A 73 2.73 -4.60 -8.29
N ARG A 74 1.91 -4.62 -9.34
CA ARG A 74 2.31 -4.24 -10.71
C ARG A 74 1.33 -3.27 -11.32
N GLY A 75 1.82 -2.33 -12.11
CA GLY A 75 0.98 -1.48 -12.96
C GLY A 75 0.40 -2.27 -14.13
N LEU A 76 -0.89 -2.08 -14.41
CA LEU A 76 -1.59 -2.72 -15.53
C LEU A 76 -1.50 -1.91 -16.83
N GLY A 77 -1.12 -0.63 -16.74
CA GLY A 77 -0.94 0.24 -17.89
C GLY A 77 0.30 -0.11 -18.72
N ARG A 78 0.24 0.16 -20.02
CA ARG A 78 1.40 -0.02 -20.91
C ARG A 78 2.53 0.99 -20.64
N ARG A 79 2.21 2.16 -20.06
CA ARG A 79 3.15 3.27 -19.80
C ARG A 79 2.70 4.11 -18.58
N PRO A 80 3.51 4.29 -17.53
CA PRO A 80 4.77 3.58 -17.29
C PRO A 80 4.49 2.13 -16.84
N ARG A 81 5.31 1.19 -17.30
CA ARG A 81 5.40 -0.10 -16.63
C ARG A 81 6.15 0.12 -15.32
N HIS A 82 5.51 -0.26 -14.24
CA HIS A 82 6.12 -0.22 -12.93
C HIS A 82 5.67 -1.43 -12.11
N ARG A 83 6.54 -1.84 -11.19
CA ARG A 83 6.23 -2.82 -10.15
C ARG A 83 6.84 -2.32 -8.86
N GLY A 84 6.24 -2.66 -7.74
CA GLY A 84 6.81 -2.32 -6.46
C GLY A 84 6.47 -3.32 -5.39
N GLU A 85 7.18 -3.16 -4.28
CA GLU A 85 7.01 -3.93 -3.07
C GLU A 85 7.16 -2.99 -1.87
N VAL A 86 6.30 -3.17 -0.89
CA VAL A 86 6.48 -2.62 0.46
C VAL A 86 6.69 -3.79 1.42
N ARG A 87 7.67 -3.66 2.32
CA ARG A 87 7.94 -4.61 3.39
C ARG A 87 7.85 -3.92 4.74
N PHE A 88 7.31 -4.62 5.71
CA PHE A 88 7.20 -4.20 7.10
C PHE A 88 8.01 -5.18 7.96
N ARG A 89 8.87 -4.66 8.81
CA ARG A 89 9.65 -5.47 9.76
C ARG A 89 9.66 -4.79 11.12
N ALA A 90 9.58 -5.57 12.19
CA ALA A 90 9.79 -5.03 13.52
C ALA A 90 11.20 -4.45 13.64
N ALA A 91 11.32 -3.25 14.22
CA ALA A 91 12.58 -2.57 14.48
C ALA A 91 12.94 -2.53 15.98
N GLY A 92 12.20 -3.28 16.81
CA GLY A 92 12.32 -3.24 18.28
C GLY A 92 11.46 -2.15 18.92
N ASP A 93 11.16 -2.29 20.21
CA ASP A 93 10.44 -1.29 21.03
C ASP A 93 9.09 -0.84 20.44
N GLY A 94 8.36 -1.77 19.80
CA GLY A 94 7.10 -1.45 19.14
C GLY A 94 7.22 -0.57 17.90
N ARG A 95 8.43 -0.42 17.33
CA ARG A 95 8.70 0.32 16.09
C ARG A 95 8.69 -0.59 14.87
N THR A 96 8.50 0.01 13.69
CA THR A 96 8.46 -0.70 12.40
C THR A 96 9.38 -0.05 11.39
N ALA A 97 10.24 -0.85 10.75
CA ALA A 97 10.94 -0.48 9.53
C ALA A 97 10.06 -0.77 8.32
N ILE A 98 9.82 0.26 7.50
CA ILE A 98 9.04 0.19 6.25
C ILE A 98 9.98 0.42 5.08
N THR A 99 10.17 -0.61 4.26
CA THR A 99 11.02 -0.55 3.06
C THR A 99 10.15 -0.59 1.81
N VAL A 100 10.30 0.41 0.93
CA VAL A 100 9.66 0.44 -0.38
C VAL A 100 10.69 0.28 -1.48
N ARG A 101 10.43 -0.69 -2.36
CA ARG A 101 11.19 -0.94 -3.58
C ARG A 101 10.31 -0.71 -4.78
N LEU A 102 10.77 0.10 -5.73
CA LEU A 102 10.02 0.44 -6.93
C LEU A 102 10.92 0.29 -8.16
N TRP A 103 10.46 -0.48 -9.14
CA TRP A 103 11.09 -0.59 -10.45
C TRP A 103 10.21 0.10 -11.47
N ILE A 104 10.77 1.09 -12.15
CA ILE A 104 10.08 1.88 -13.17
C ILE A 104 10.81 1.71 -14.49
N GLU A 105 10.07 1.35 -15.53
CA GLU A 105 10.54 1.46 -16.91
C GLU A 105 10.24 2.87 -17.43
N PRO A 106 11.26 3.69 -17.70
CA PRO A 106 11.06 5.00 -18.31
C PRO A 106 10.74 4.81 -19.80
N ARG A 107 9.48 4.51 -20.12
CA ARG A 107 8.97 4.58 -21.49
C ARG A 107 7.63 5.32 -21.50
N GLY A 108 7.52 6.35 -22.33
CA GLY A 108 6.33 7.21 -22.43
C GLY A 108 6.42 8.51 -21.62
N PRO A 109 5.33 9.31 -21.57
CA PRO A 109 5.31 10.67 -21.02
C PRO A 109 5.33 10.71 -19.47
N LEU A 110 6.16 9.86 -18.86
CA LEU A 110 6.69 10.02 -17.50
C LEU A 110 7.85 11.04 -17.45
N GLY A 111 7.90 11.91 -18.44
CA GLY A 111 9.01 12.81 -18.75
C GLY A 111 9.40 13.75 -17.61
N LEU A 112 8.57 13.95 -16.58
CA LEU A 112 8.93 14.86 -15.49
C LEU A 112 9.81 14.21 -14.41
N LEU A 113 9.56 12.95 -14.02
CA LEU A 113 10.38 12.24 -13.02
C LEU A 113 11.53 11.44 -13.64
N ALA A 114 11.40 11.07 -14.92
CA ALA A 114 12.44 10.35 -15.66
C ALA A 114 13.55 11.25 -16.21
N ALA A 115 13.29 12.55 -16.43
CA ALA A 115 14.28 13.50 -16.97
C ALA A 115 15.26 14.02 -15.92
N VAL A 116 14.92 13.95 -14.63
CA VAL A 116 15.78 14.44 -13.54
C VAL A 116 16.36 13.25 -12.77
N PRO A 117 17.69 13.06 -12.80
CA PRO A 117 18.35 12.01 -12.02
C PRO A 117 17.95 12.09 -10.54
N GLY A 118 17.56 10.94 -9.99
CA GLY A 118 17.18 10.81 -8.57
C GLY A 118 15.83 11.42 -8.17
N ALA A 119 15.07 12.01 -9.09
CA ALA A 119 13.77 12.61 -8.74
C ALA A 119 12.77 11.57 -8.20
N ALA A 120 12.67 10.40 -8.82
CA ALA A 120 11.83 9.31 -8.33
C ALA A 120 12.19 8.90 -6.89
N ARG A 121 13.49 8.80 -6.58
CA ARG A 121 13.99 8.49 -5.25
C ARG A 121 13.60 9.56 -4.23
N ARG A 122 13.79 10.84 -4.56
CA ARG A 122 13.41 11.97 -3.70
C ARG A 122 11.92 12.02 -3.41
N VAL A 123 11.08 11.77 -4.43
CA VAL A 123 9.62 11.71 -4.26
C VAL A 123 9.24 10.56 -3.33
N VAL A 124 9.69 9.33 -3.61
CA VAL A 124 9.38 8.17 -2.75
C VAL A 124 9.80 8.39 -1.31
N ARG A 125 11.03 8.89 -1.09
CA ARG A 125 11.52 9.24 0.25
C ARG A 125 10.62 10.25 0.95
N ARG A 126 10.20 11.31 0.25
CA ARG A 126 9.30 12.33 0.81
C ARG A 126 7.94 11.74 1.16
N GLU A 127 7.35 10.94 0.29
CA GLU A 127 6.03 10.33 0.55
C GLU A 127 6.09 9.33 1.71
N LEU A 128 7.19 8.58 1.85
CA LEU A 128 7.43 7.74 3.02
C LEU A 128 7.56 8.57 4.31
N ALA A 129 8.33 9.66 4.30
CA ALA A 129 8.43 10.53 5.47
C ALA A 129 7.05 11.09 5.87
N ASN A 130 6.24 11.52 4.90
CA ASN A 130 4.88 12.01 5.16
C ASN A 130 3.98 10.91 5.77
N PHE A 131 4.10 9.66 5.27
CA PHE A 131 3.40 8.52 5.86
C PHE A 131 3.80 8.31 7.32
N GLY A 132 5.10 8.38 7.63
CA GLY A 132 5.61 8.28 9.00
C GLY A 132 5.00 9.33 9.92
N THR A 133 5.06 10.60 9.54
CA THR A 133 4.42 11.68 10.30
C THR A 133 2.91 11.48 10.46
N PHE A 134 2.23 11.02 9.41
CA PHE A 134 0.79 10.80 9.44
C PHE A 134 0.40 9.69 10.43
N ILE A 135 1.09 8.55 10.40
CA ILE A 135 0.73 7.41 11.23
C ILE A 135 1.14 7.60 12.69
N GLU A 136 2.25 8.27 12.96
CA GLU A 136 2.69 8.59 14.33
C GLU A 136 1.78 9.64 14.99
N GLY A 137 1.22 10.55 14.20
CA GLY A 137 0.23 11.52 14.69
C GLY A 137 -1.18 10.94 14.89
N HIS A 138 -1.51 9.82 14.23
CA HIS A 138 -2.80 9.15 14.37
C HIS A 138 -2.68 8.03 15.42
N GLY A 139 -2.85 8.40 16.69
CA GLY A 139 -2.55 7.59 17.87
C GLY A 139 -3.16 6.18 17.99
N GLN A 140 -4.00 5.70 17.06
CA GLN A 140 -4.34 4.28 16.87
C GLN A 140 -4.74 4.04 15.41
N ALA A 141 -4.18 3.01 14.76
CA ALA A 141 -4.65 2.56 13.46
C ALA A 141 -6.06 1.96 13.59
N GLY A 142 -7.03 2.52 12.87
CA GLY A 142 -8.33 1.88 12.68
C GLY A 142 -8.16 0.55 11.94
N GLY A 143 -9.10 -0.39 12.14
CA GLY A 143 -9.03 -1.72 11.51
C GLY A 143 -8.78 -1.67 10.00
N GLY A 144 -7.92 -2.56 9.50
CA GLY A 144 -7.62 -2.75 8.08
C GLY A 144 -8.16 -4.07 7.53
N TRP A 145 -8.25 -4.19 6.20
CA TRP A 145 -8.57 -5.46 5.54
C TRP A 145 -7.36 -6.41 5.58
N ARG A 146 -7.58 -7.66 6.01
CA ARG A 146 -6.53 -8.64 6.36
C ARG A 146 -6.45 -9.87 5.45
N GLY A 147 -7.12 -9.86 4.29
CA GLY A 147 -7.05 -10.99 3.38
C GLY A 147 -5.63 -11.18 2.82
N THR A 148 -5.27 -12.44 2.54
CA THR A 148 -4.02 -12.75 1.84
C THR A 148 -4.29 -12.76 0.33
N ILE A 149 -3.39 -12.21 -0.46
CA ILE A 149 -3.44 -12.30 -1.93
C ILE A 149 -2.23 -13.07 -2.40
N ARG A 150 -2.45 -14.06 -3.28
CA ARG A 150 -1.36 -14.78 -3.97
C ARG A 150 -1.71 -14.93 -5.45
N GLY A 151 -0.83 -14.45 -6.32
CA GLY A 151 -1.06 -14.46 -7.77
C GLY A 151 -2.28 -13.62 -8.19
N GLY A 152 -2.57 -12.53 -7.47
CA GLY A 152 -3.73 -11.66 -7.75
C GLY A 152 -5.09 -12.21 -7.29
N GLN A 153 -5.12 -13.40 -6.69
CA GLN A 153 -6.34 -14.02 -6.15
C GLN A 153 -6.41 -13.85 -4.63
N VAL A 154 -7.58 -13.45 -4.13
CA VAL A 154 -7.85 -13.38 -2.69
C VAL A 154 -7.97 -14.80 -2.14
N ARG A 155 -7.19 -15.08 -1.11
CA ARG A 155 -7.33 -16.26 -0.27
C ARG A 155 -8.03 -15.80 1.02
N PRO A 156 -9.29 -16.19 1.25
CA PRO A 156 -9.87 -16.06 2.57
C PRO A 156 -9.00 -16.81 3.58
N GLN A 157 -8.80 -16.23 4.76
CA GLN A 157 -8.42 -17.02 5.93
C GLN A 157 -9.73 -17.50 6.54
N GLU A 158 -9.97 -18.81 6.61
CA GLU A 158 -11.22 -19.37 7.15
C GLU A 158 -10.91 -20.66 7.95
N PRO A 159 -11.67 -21.05 9.01
CA PRO A 159 -13.11 -20.85 9.16
C PRO A 159 -13.60 -19.72 10.09
N GLU A 160 -14.73 -19.11 9.70
CA GLU A 160 -15.80 -18.62 10.58
C GLU A 160 -15.87 -19.52 11.84
N PRO A 161 -15.85 -18.98 13.07
CA PRO A 161 -16.03 -19.82 14.25
C PRO A 161 -17.31 -20.65 14.05
N PRO A 162 -17.34 -21.93 14.46
CA PRO A 162 -18.49 -22.78 14.19
C PRO A 162 -19.73 -22.03 14.67
N ARG A 163 -20.68 -21.79 13.76
CA ARG A 163 -22.00 -21.29 14.13
C ARG A 163 -22.47 -22.18 15.26
N SER A 164 -22.58 -21.60 16.44
CA SER A 164 -23.05 -22.29 17.62
C SER A 164 -24.37 -22.97 17.25
N ARG A 165 -24.34 -24.29 17.09
CA ARG A 165 -25.55 -25.12 17.12
C ARG A 165 -25.89 -25.30 18.59
N VAL A 166 -26.30 -24.22 19.26
CA VAL A 166 -27.09 -24.40 20.48
C VAL A 166 -28.42 -24.97 19.99
N ALA A 167 -28.61 -26.26 20.27
CA ALA A 167 -29.88 -26.93 20.11
C ALA A 167 -30.97 -26.10 20.83
N GLY A 168 -32.09 -25.88 20.15
CA GLY A 168 -33.24 -25.19 20.72
C GLY A 168 -33.69 -25.91 21.99
N TRP A 169 -33.75 -25.18 23.10
CA TRP A 169 -34.50 -25.59 24.28
C TRP A 169 -35.92 -25.06 24.16
N PRO A 170 -36.94 -25.88 24.46
CA PRO A 170 -38.33 -25.44 24.46
C PRO A 170 -38.56 -24.58 25.70
N VAL A 171 -39.18 -23.42 25.51
CA VAL A 171 -39.91 -22.75 26.59
C VAL A 171 -41.37 -23.13 26.41
N GLY A 172 -41.95 -23.62 27.51
CA GLY A 172 -43.28 -24.26 27.55
C GLY A 172 -44.46 -23.31 27.45
#